data_AF-A0A098BZG9-F1
#
_entry.id   AF-A0A098BZG9-F1
#
_cell.length_a   1.000
_cell.length_b   1.000
_cell.length_c   1.000
_cell.angle_alpha   90.00
_cell.angle_beta   90.00
_cell.angle_gamma   90.00
#
_symmetry.space_group_name_H-M   'P 1'
#
loop_
_entity.id
_entity.type
_entity.pdbx_description
1 polymer ?
#
loop_
_entity_poly.entity_id
_entity_poly.type
_entity_poly.pdbx_seq_one_letter_code
_entity_poly.pdbx_strand_id
1 'polypeptide(L)'
;MSQKCPLCEKNKPKESLFCEDCSKKISSDFEINIDNKDKSYKNNNIVAEQSEEVDTKSFQEKKKVVDKKETAIPKYEPIEKNYPKSGGKSGKSLFWILIGIVLLAGAFLIYNKAILFGNLEQRAWESALSENSVSGYLDFIKSHPDGKYFNEAQDALLKLKEDEAEIWEKLKHSDSINELINFSRQHENSLYIPLVRMRIDSLSWVSALRQNSTESYLEYINNSESGLLNGDYMSLAYRKYEMLSRQTLSNIDEMDIIGVTINESFPGSP
;
A
#
# COMPACT_ATOMS: atom_id res chain seq x y z
N MET A 1 -8.37 34.98 -21.19
CA MET A 1 -7.36 33.99 -20.76
C MET A 1 -6.43 34.68 -19.76
N SER A 2 -6.42 34.23 -18.50
CA SER A 2 -5.53 34.81 -17.47
C SER A 2 -4.06 34.65 -17.90
N GLN A 3 -3.30 35.74 -17.90
CA GLN A 3 -1.85 35.74 -18.17
C GLN A 3 -1.04 35.42 -16.92
N LYS A 4 -1.66 35.00 -15.82
CA LYS A 4 -0.98 34.61 -14.59
C LYS A 4 -0.80 33.10 -14.51
N CYS A 5 0.38 32.68 -14.06
CA CYS A 5 0.73 31.29 -13.75
C CYS A 5 -0.01 30.84 -12.47
N PRO A 6 -0.68 29.68 -12.48
CA PRO A 6 -1.43 29.21 -11.30
C PRO A 6 -0.53 28.77 -10.13
N LEU A 7 0.76 28.53 -10.36
CA LEU A 7 1.68 28.02 -9.33
C LEU A 7 2.44 29.12 -8.58
N CYS A 8 2.68 30.26 -9.23
CA CYS A 8 3.53 31.32 -8.69
C CYS A 8 3.00 32.73 -8.95
N GLU A 9 1.82 32.85 -9.56
CA GLU A 9 1.13 34.10 -9.90
C GLU A 9 1.90 35.07 -10.83
N LYS A 10 3.08 34.69 -11.31
CA LYS A 10 3.86 35.44 -12.29
C LYS A 10 3.25 35.37 -13.69
N ASN A 11 3.65 36.30 -14.55
CA ASN A 11 3.19 36.33 -15.94
C ASN A 11 3.65 35.09 -16.73
N LYS A 12 2.76 34.52 -17.55
CA LYS A 12 3.01 33.39 -18.45
C LYS A 12 2.73 33.77 -19.90
N PRO A 13 3.39 33.14 -20.89
CA PRO A 13 3.07 33.36 -22.30
C PRO A 13 1.64 32.89 -22.60
N LYS A 14 0.99 33.53 -23.60
CA LYS A 14 -0.44 33.34 -23.88
C LYS A 14 -0.82 31.89 -24.23
N GLU A 15 0.14 31.13 -24.78
CA GLU A 15 -0.05 29.76 -25.28
C GLU A 15 0.44 28.68 -24.30
N SER A 16 1.03 29.05 -23.16
CA SER A 16 1.50 28.08 -22.16
C SER A 16 0.61 28.05 -20.92
N LEU A 17 0.49 26.87 -20.29
CA LEU A 17 -0.23 26.68 -19.02
C LEU A 17 0.55 27.22 -17.81
N PHE A 18 1.88 27.17 -17.86
CA PHE A 18 2.77 27.60 -16.77
C PHE A 18 3.81 28.62 -17.27
N CYS A 19 4.43 29.37 -16.34
CA CYS A 19 5.60 30.17 -16.69
C CYS A 19 6.84 29.28 -16.88
N GLU A 20 7.86 29.82 -17.56
CA GLU A 20 9.13 29.15 -17.85
C GLU A 20 9.77 28.53 -16.59
N ASP A 21 9.80 29.29 -15.49
CA ASP A 21 10.39 28.88 -14.21
C ASP A 21 9.69 27.65 -13.61
N CYS A 22 8.36 27.67 -13.59
CA CYS A 22 7.57 26.57 -13.03
C CYS A 22 7.62 25.33 -13.93
N SER A 23 7.65 25.51 -15.25
CA SER A 23 7.79 24.39 -16.19
C SER A 23 9.12 23.68 -16.03
N LYS A 24 10.22 24.42 -15.85
CA LYS A 24 11.56 23.86 -15.62
C LYS A 24 11.67 23.14 -14.28
N LYS A 25 11.05 23.68 -13.23
CA LYS A 25 11.03 23.04 -11.91
C LYS A 25 10.29 21.71 -11.93
N ILE A 26 9.15 21.66 -12.61
CA ILE A 26 8.40 20.42 -12.79
C ILE A 26 9.23 19.41 -13.59
N SER A 27 9.85 19.81 -14.70
CA SER A 27 10.69 18.87 -15.46
C SER A 27 11.91 18.38 -14.69
N SER A 28 12.56 19.23 -13.87
CA SER A 28 13.70 18.81 -13.06
C SER A 28 13.33 17.86 -11.92
N ASP A 29 12.12 17.99 -11.37
CA ASP A 29 11.64 17.12 -10.29
C ASP A 29 11.26 15.71 -10.79
N PHE A 30 11.09 15.53 -12.11
CA PHE A 30 10.73 14.25 -12.74
C PHE A 30 11.85 13.59 -13.58
N GLU A 31 13.06 14.16 -13.61
CA GLU A 31 14.19 13.51 -14.27
C GLU A 31 14.83 12.45 -13.35
N ILE A 32 14.32 11.22 -13.42
CA ILE A 32 15.03 10.02 -12.92
C ILE A 32 16.05 9.63 -14.00
N ASN A 33 17.29 10.09 -13.84
CA ASN A 33 18.43 9.62 -14.64
C ASN A 33 18.80 8.20 -14.18
N ILE A 34 18.38 7.18 -14.93
CA ILE A 34 18.83 5.80 -14.72
C ILE A 34 20.15 5.64 -15.47
N ASP A 35 21.27 5.95 -14.81
CA ASP A 35 22.56 5.42 -15.22
C ASP A 35 23.53 5.22 -14.03
N ASN A 36 23.94 3.95 -13.90
CA ASN A 36 25.05 3.38 -13.14
C ASN A 36 25.06 3.34 -11.59
N LYS A 37 24.84 2.09 -11.13
CA LYS A 37 25.66 1.29 -10.20
C LYS A 37 26.23 1.92 -8.91
N ASP A 38 25.88 1.21 -7.84
CA ASP A 38 26.62 0.93 -6.61
C ASP A 38 26.57 1.91 -5.43
N LYS A 39 26.02 1.33 -4.35
CA LYS A 39 26.33 1.50 -2.92
C LYS A 39 25.57 2.58 -2.12
N SER A 40 24.73 2.02 -1.24
CA SER A 40 24.73 2.26 0.20
C SER A 40 24.27 3.62 0.71
N TYR A 41 23.02 3.67 1.16
CA TYR A 41 22.54 4.47 2.31
C TYR A 41 21.31 3.70 2.85
N LYS A 42 21.15 3.24 4.10
CA LYS A 42 21.47 3.83 5.41
C LYS A 42 21.30 5.34 5.42
N ASN A 43 20.08 5.81 5.64
CA ASN A 43 19.78 6.36 6.96
C ASN A 43 18.30 6.70 7.15
N ASN A 44 17.94 6.57 8.41
CA ASN A 44 16.71 6.96 9.07
C ASN A 44 16.45 8.48 8.97
N ASN A 45 15.17 8.85 8.96
CA ASN A 45 14.53 9.96 9.67
C ASN A 45 13.03 9.91 9.30
N ILE A 46 12.16 9.40 10.17
CA ILE A 46 11.41 10.15 11.20
C ILE A 46 10.90 11.49 10.68
N VAL A 47 9.61 11.53 10.32
CA VAL A 47 8.71 12.64 10.64
C VAL A 47 7.45 12.02 11.26
N ALA A 48 7.17 12.46 12.48
CA ALA A 48 6.01 12.14 13.26
C ALA A 48 4.91 13.17 13.02
N GLU A 49 3.65 12.74 12.99
CA GLU A 49 2.45 13.52 13.31
C GLU A 49 1.29 12.50 13.41
N GLN A 50 0.43 12.40 14.42
CA GLN A 50 -0.07 13.29 15.48
C GLN A 50 -0.74 12.39 16.55
N SER A 51 -0.77 12.81 17.82
CA SER A 51 -1.47 12.15 18.93
C SER A 51 -2.40 13.14 19.64
N GLU A 52 -3.63 12.73 19.94
CA GLU A 52 -4.60 13.48 20.76
C GLU A 52 -4.44 13.20 22.27
N GLU A 53 -4.79 14.23 23.04
CA GLU A 53 -4.62 14.44 24.49
C GLU A 53 -5.53 13.59 25.38
N VAL A 54 -5.05 13.20 26.58
CA VAL A 54 -5.87 13.22 27.82
C VAL A 54 -4.99 13.58 29.03
N ASP A 55 -5.41 14.65 29.71
CA ASP A 55 -4.93 15.22 30.97
C ASP A 55 -5.06 14.26 32.18
N THR A 56 -4.21 14.40 33.21
CA THR A 56 -4.61 14.80 34.59
C THR A 56 -3.38 14.91 35.54
N LYS A 57 -3.27 16.09 36.18
CA LYS A 57 -2.46 16.57 37.33
C LYS A 57 -2.37 15.57 38.50
N SER A 58 -1.48 15.54 39.50
CA SER A 58 -0.48 16.41 40.16
C SER A 58 0.29 15.46 41.14
N PHE A 59 1.52 15.67 41.60
CA PHE A 59 1.89 16.61 42.68
C PHE A 59 3.43 16.69 42.80
N GLN A 60 3.88 17.86 43.23
CA GLN A 60 5.25 18.35 43.40
C GLN A 60 5.99 17.53 44.51
N GLU A 61 7.32 17.55 44.71
CA GLU A 61 8.15 18.74 44.83
C GLU A 61 9.64 18.40 45.16
N LYS A 62 10.58 19.08 44.47
CA LYS A 62 11.95 19.52 44.89
C LYS A 62 13.01 18.45 45.32
N LYS A 63 14.29 18.51 44.95
CA LYS A 63 15.16 19.68 44.71
C LYS A 63 16.42 19.31 43.91
N LYS A 64 16.84 20.28 43.08
CA LYS A 64 18.03 20.45 42.24
C LYS A 64 19.37 20.23 42.98
N VAL A 65 20.40 19.65 42.33
CA VAL A 65 21.51 20.31 41.56
C VAL A 65 22.24 21.33 42.45
N VAL A 66 23.56 21.24 42.63
CA VAL A 66 24.54 21.86 41.72
C VAL A 66 25.95 21.27 41.91
N ASP A 67 26.59 21.16 40.76
CA ASP A 67 27.96 20.79 40.47
C ASP A 67 29.06 21.66 41.11
N LYS A 68 30.21 21.01 41.10
CA LYS A 68 31.53 21.39 41.57
C LYS A 68 32.27 22.25 40.53
N LYS A 69 32.89 23.35 40.96
CA LYS A 69 34.06 24.03 40.37
C LYS A 69 34.74 24.76 41.54
N GLU A 70 36.05 24.92 41.69
CA GLU A 70 37.25 24.53 40.97
C GLU A 70 38.40 24.61 42.00
N THR A 71 39.48 23.88 41.75
CA THR A 71 40.67 23.70 42.58
C THR A 71 41.55 24.95 42.76
N ALA A 72 42.10 25.15 43.96
CA ALA A 72 43.48 25.63 44.21
C ALA A 72 43.90 25.38 45.68
N ILE A 73 45.12 24.88 45.91
CA ILE A 73 45.75 24.59 47.22
C ILE A 73 46.95 25.56 47.37
N PRO A 74 47.34 26.04 48.58
CA PRO A 74 48.44 25.36 49.32
C PRO A 74 48.42 25.41 50.89
N LYS A 75 48.94 24.31 51.49
CA LYS A 75 49.75 24.08 52.74
C LYS A 75 49.47 24.86 54.05
N TYR A 76 49.00 24.23 55.14
CA TYR A 76 49.65 23.49 56.28
C TYR A 76 50.20 24.45 57.39
N GLU A 77 49.68 24.48 58.64
CA GLU A 77 50.10 23.66 59.81
C GLU A 77 49.17 23.84 61.08
N PRO A 78 49.33 23.06 62.18
CA PRO A 78 48.29 22.19 62.75
C PRO A 78 47.61 22.69 64.04
N ILE A 79 46.41 22.17 64.34
CA ILE A 79 45.91 22.13 65.72
C ILE A 79 45.22 20.79 65.98
N GLU A 80 45.82 20.01 66.89
CA GLU A 80 45.28 18.79 67.47
C GLU A 80 43.96 19.08 68.21
N LYS A 81 42.90 18.33 67.90
CA LYS A 81 41.86 17.99 68.88
C LYS A 81 41.43 16.54 68.76
N ASN A 82 41.38 15.96 69.94
CA ASN A 82 41.30 14.56 70.28
C ASN A 82 39.84 14.05 70.38
N TYR A 83 39.55 12.98 69.64
CA TYR A 83 38.58 11.86 69.89
C TYR A 83 37.06 12.18 69.91
N PRO A 84 36.13 11.22 69.58
CA PRO A 84 36.29 9.77 69.68
C PRO A 84 35.97 8.93 68.43
N LYS A 85 36.62 7.75 68.41
CA LYS A 85 36.21 6.56 67.64
C LYS A 85 34.85 6.04 68.16
N SER A 86 33.95 5.77 67.23
CA SER A 86 33.06 4.60 67.25
C SER A 86 32.75 4.28 65.77
N GLY A 87 32.80 3.07 65.23
CA GLY A 87 32.70 1.74 65.82
C GLY A 87 31.44 1.07 65.28
N GLY A 88 31.49 0.54 64.04
CA GLY A 88 30.37 -0.21 63.45
C GLY A 88 30.62 -0.70 62.03
N LYS A 89 31.49 -1.70 61.86
CA LYS A 89 31.64 -2.44 60.58
C LYS A 89 30.40 -3.32 60.37
N SER A 90 29.45 -2.94 59.51
CA SER A 90 28.45 -3.88 58.95
C SER A 90 27.68 -3.40 57.71
N GLY A 91 28.04 -2.28 57.07
CA GLY A 91 27.33 -1.76 55.89
C GLY A 91 27.56 -2.48 54.56
N LYS A 92 28.61 -3.32 54.44
CA LYS A 92 28.93 -4.01 53.18
C LYS A 92 27.94 -5.15 52.87
N SER A 93 27.39 -5.81 53.90
CA SER A 93 26.49 -6.97 53.71
C SER A 93 25.13 -6.57 53.09
N LEU A 94 24.53 -5.47 53.57
CA LEU A 94 23.28 -4.95 53.01
C LEU A 94 23.45 -4.45 51.56
N PHE A 95 24.61 -3.88 51.24
CA PHE A 95 24.91 -3.43 49.87
C PHE A 95 25.01 -4.62 48.91
N TRP A 96 25.66 -5.72 49.32
CA TRP A 96 25.70 -6.96 48.54
C TRP A 96 24.34 -7.64 48.41
N ILE A 97 23.50 -7.59 49.45
CA ILE A 97 22.12 -8.09 49.40
C ILE A 97 21.29 -7.27 48.41
N LEU A 98 21.38 -5.94 48.42
CA LEU A 98 20.69 -5.09 47.44
C LEU A 98 21.21 -5.31 46.02
N ILE A 99 22.53 -5.46 45.82
CA ILE A 99 23.10 -5.87 44.52
C ILE A 99 22.51 -7.21 44.07
N GLY A 100 22.40 -8.19 44.96
CA GLY A 100 21.84 -9.50 44.65
C GLY A 100 20.37 -9.42 44.26
N ILE A 101 19.56 -8.61 44.95
CA ILE A 101 18.15 -8.40 44.64
C ILE A 101 17.97 -7.72 43.27
N VAL A 102 18.78 -6.70 42.96
CA VAL A 102 18.75 -6.02 41.66
C VAL A 102 19.16 -6.97 40.53
N LEU A 103 20.18 -7.80 40.75
CA LEU A 103 20.61 -8.81 39.77
C LEU A 103 19.53 -9.87 39.54
N LEU A 104 18.88 -10.34 40.60
CA LEU A 104 17.77 -11.30 40.50
C LEU A 104 16.55 -10.70 39.80
N ALA A 105 16.21 -9.44 40.10
CA ALA A 105 15.13 -8.74 39.42
C ALA A 105 15.45 -8.50 37.93
N GLY A 106 16.68 -8.11 37.60
CA GLY A 106 17.14 -7.98 36.22
C GLY A 106 17.09 -9.31 35.45
N ALA A 107 17.59 -10.39 36.05
CA ALA A 107 17.51 -11.73 35.48
C ALA A 107 16.06 -12.20 35.28
N PHE A 108 15.18 -11.93 36.26
CA PHE A 108 13.76 -12.24 36.17
C PHE A 108 13.09 -11.48 35.02
N LEU A 109 13.36 -10.18 34.85
CA LEU A 109 12.82 -9.39 33.74
C LEU A 109 13.31 -9.88 32.37
N ILE A 110 14.60 -10.22 32.25
CA ILE A 110 15.18 -10.77 31.02
C ILE A 110 14.53 -12.13 30.69
N TYR A 111 14.42 -13.02 31.68
CA TYR A 111 13.78 -14.32 31.51
C TYR A 111 12.31 -14.20 31.12
N ASN A 112 11.55 -13.35 31.82
CA ASN A 112 10.11 -13.19 31.57
C ASN A 112 9.86 -12.55 30.19
N LYS A 113 10.70 -11.59 29.77
CA LYS A 113 10.66 -11.04 28.40
C LYS A 113 10.96 -12.08 27.34
N ALA A 114 11.99 -12.91 27.54
CA ALA A 114 12.39 -13.94 26.58
C ALA A 114 11.34 -15.05 26.42
N ILE A 115 10.80 -15.56 27.54
CA ILE A 115 9.80 -16.63 27.53
C ILE A 115 8.45 -16.14 26.96
N LEU A 116 8.03 -14.93 27.31
CA LEU A 116 6.78 -14.37 26.80
C LEU A 116 6.87 -14.10 25.30
N PHE A 117 7.98 -13.53 24.83
CA PHE A 117 8.17 -13.20 23.42
C PHE A 117 8.23 -14.46 22.55
N GLY A 118 8.96 -15.50 22.96
CA GLY A 118 9.02 -16.75 22.21
C GLY A 118 7.67 -17.48 22.09
N ASN A 119 6.87 -17.46 23.15
CA ASN A 119 5.53 -18.07 23.12
C ASN A 119 4.54 -17.30 22.23
N LEU A 120 4.63 -15.97 22.21
CA LEU A 120 3.80 -15.14 21.32
C LEU A 120 4.22 -15.29 19.87
N GLU A 121 5.52 -15.32 19.60
CA GLU A 121 6.06 -15.57 18.26
C GLU A 121 5.63 -16.92 17.73
N GLN A 122 5.76 -17.99 18.53
CA GLN A 122 5.37 -19.32 18.09
C GLN A 122 3.87 -19.40 17.75
N ARG A 123 3.00 -18.79 18.55
CA ARG A 123 1.56 -18.76 18.23
C ARG A 123 1.27 -17.94 16.98
N ALA A 124 1.94 -16.79 16.82
CA ALA A 124 1.81 -15.97 15.62
C ALA A 124 2.28 -16.73 14.37
N TRP A 125 3.36 -17.51 14.50
CA TRP A 125 3.87 -18.36 13.44
C TRP A 125 2.91 -19.51 13.09
N GLU A 126 2.38 -20.22 14.09
CA GLU A 126 1.37 -21.26 13.90
C GLU A 126 0.11 -20.70 13.23
N SER A 127 -0.31 -19.48 13.62
CA SER A 127 -1.42 -18.77 12.98
C SER A 127 -1.11 -18.47 11.52
N ALA A 128 0.07 -17.92 11.21
CA ALA A 128 0.48 -17.61 9.83
C ALA A 128 0.54 -18.87 8.94
N LEU A 129 1.06 -19.98 9.47
CA LEU A 129 1.05 -21.27 8.79
C LEU A 129 -0.37 -21.81 8.57
N SER A 130 -1.26 -21.63 9.53
CA SER A 130 -2.66 -22.09 9.41
C SER A 130 -3.46 -21.26 8.41
N GLU A 131 -3.20 -19.96 8.33
CA GLU A 131 -3.84 -19.05 7.37
C GLU A 131 -3.25 -19.24 5.97
N ASN A 132 -1.95 -19.52 5.89
CA ASN A 132 -1.17 -19.73 4.67
C ASN A 132 -1.50 -18.71 3.57
N SER A 133 -1.57 -17.44 3.96
CA SER A 133 -1.99 -16.33 3.12
C SER A 133 -0.89 -15.26 3.07
N VAL A 134 -0.93 -14.42 2.04
CA VAL A 134 -0.04 -13.27 1.93
C VAL A 134 -0.19 -12.32 3.13
N SER A 135 -1.42 -12.08 3.60
CA SER A 135 -1.69 -11.24 4.78
C SER A 135 -1.09 -11.83 6.06
N GLY A 136 -1.33 -13.12 6.32
CA GLY A 136 -0.87 -13.77 7.54
C GLY A 136 0.66 -13.77 7.69
N TYR A 137 1.39 -14.05 6.60
CA TYR A 137 2.85 -13.97 6.63
C TYR A 137 3.37 -12.54 6.75
N LEU A 138 2.73 -11.55 6.09
CA LEU A 138 3.10 -10.14 6.23
C LEU A 138 2.89 -9.62 7.66
N ASP A 139 1.78 -9.99 8.29
CA ASP A 139 1.47 -9.61 9.66
C ASP A 139 2.46 -10.23 10.65
N PHE A 140 2.88 -11.48 10.41
CA PHE A 140 3.94 -12.13 11.18
C PHE A 140 5.27 -11.37 11.04
N ILE A 141 5.73 -11.12 9.80
CA ILE A 141 6.97 -10.41 9.50
C ILE A 141 6.99 -9.01 10.15
N LYS A 142 5.86 -8.30 10.10
CA LYS A 142 5.71 -6.96 10.69
C LYS A 142 5.75 -6.98 12.22
N SER A 143 5.15 -8.00 12.84
CA SER A 143 5.09 -8.12 14.30
C SER A 143 6.35 -8.72 14.93
N HIS A 144 7.08 -9.55 14.17
CA HIS A 144 8.28 -10.26 14.63
C HIS A 144 9.47 -10.08 13.66
N PRO A 145 9.98 -8.85 13.46
CA PRO A 145 11.02 -8.56 12.47
C PRO A 145 12.38 -9.20 12.77
N ASP A 146 12.69 -9.47 14.04
CA ASP A 146 13.89 -10.19 14.49
C ASP A 146 13.55 -11.60 15.00
N GLY A 147 12.38 -12.12 14.60
CA GLY A 147 11.89 -13.43 15.01
C GLY A 147 12.75 -14.56 14.46
N LYS A 148 12.76 -15.68 15.18
CA LYS A 148 13.37 -16.93 14.72
C LYS A 148 12.78 -17.40 13.39
N TYR A 149 11.46 -17.26 13.18
CA TYR A 149 10.78 -17.72 11.97
C TYR A 149 10.69 -16.67 10.85
N PHE A 150 11.39 -15.54 10.98
CA PHE A 150 11.30 -14.44 10.03
C PHE A 150 11.66 -14.85 8.60
N ASN A 151 12.77 -15.59 8.45
CA ASN A 151 13.26 -16.02 7.14
C ASN A 151 12.29 -17.02 6.51
N GLU A 152 11.80 -17.98 7.29
CA GLU A 152 10.83 -18.98 6.82
C GLU A 152 9.50 -18.33 6.40
N ALA A 153 9.04 -17.31 7.13
CA ALA A 153 7.87 -16.52 6.74
C ALA A 153 8.10 -15.75 5.43
N GLN A 154 9.30 -15.19 5.24
CA GLN A 154 9.67 -14.50 4.01
C GLN A 154 9.72 -15.47 2.81
N ASP A 155 10.32 -16.64 2.99
CA ASP A 155 10.39 -17.66 1.95
C ASP A 155 8.99 -18.19 1.57
N ALA A 156 8.13 -18.44 2.56
CA ALA A 156 6.75 -18.85 2.32
C ALA A 156 5.95 -17.77 1.58
N LEU A 157 6.12 -16.51 1.97
CA LEU A 157 5.50 -15.36 1.29
C LEU A 157 5.98 -15.23 -0.16
N LEU A 158 7.28 -15.37 -0.41
CA LEU A 158 7.85 -15.33 -1.76
C LEU A 158 7.28 -16.45 -2.62
N LYS A 159 7.22 -17.67 -2.09
CA LYS A 159 6.65 -18.82 -2.79
C LYS A 159 5.20 -18.59 -3.19
N LEU A 160 4.35 -18.10 -2.28
CA LEU A 160 2.96 -17.79 -2.60
C LEU A 160 2.83 -16.76 -3.74
N LYS A 161 3.70 -15.73 -3.73
CA LYS A 161 3.71 -14.72 -4.79
C LYS A 161 4.21 -15.25 -6.12
N GLU A 162 5.18 -16.17 -6.10
CA GLU A 162 5.69 -16.83 -7.30
C GLU A 162 4.64 -17.76 -7.91
N ASP A 163 3.96 -18.57 -7.09
CA ASP A 163 2.86 -19.43 -7.51
C ASP A 163 1.73 -18.59 -8.16
N GLU A 164 1.37 -17.46 -7.55
CA GLU A 164 0.38 -16.52 -8.10
C GLU A 164 0.85 -15.92 -9.44
N ALA A 165 2.11 -15.51 -9.53
CA ALA A 165 2.69 -14.97 -10.77
C ALA A 165 2.67 -16.01 -11.90
N GLU A 166 2.97 -17.28 -11.61
CA GLU A 166 2.93 -18.36 -12.60
C GLU A 166 1.51 -18.59 -13.13
N ILE A 167 0.50 -18.53 -12.25
CA ILE A 167 -0.91 -18.61 -12.64
C ILE A 167 -1.26 -17.44 -13.58
N TRP A 168 -0.89 -16.22 -13.21
CA TRP A 168 -1.12 -15.05 -14.04
C TRP A 168 -0.43 -15.16 -15.42
N GLU A 169 0.81 -15.65 -15.47
CA GLU A 169 1.56 -15.84 -16.71
C GLU A 169 0.83 -16.74 -17.72
N LYS A 170 0.20 -17.82 -17.22
CA LYS A 170 -0.64 -18.71 -18.03
C LYS A 170 -1.91 -17.98 -18.50
N LEU A 171 -2.57 -17.25 -17.61
CA LEU A 171 -3.82 -16.55 -17.89
C LEU A 171 -3.70 -15.40 -18.90
N LYS A 172 -2.53 -14.75 -19.02
CA LYS A 172 -2.30 -13.71 -20.05
C LYS A 172 -2.64 -14.17 -21.46
N HIS A 173 -2.44 -15.45 -21.73
CA HIS A 173 -2.67 -16.07 -23.04
C HIS A 173 -4.00 -16.83 -23.12
N SER A 174 -4.75 -16.89 -22.02
CA SER A 174 -6.08 -17.50 -22.02
C SER A 174 -7.07 -16.58 -22.76
N ASP A 175 -7.97 -17.20 -23.52
CA ASP A 175 -9.13 -16.57 -24.14
C ASP A 175 -10.41 -16.82 -23.32
N SER A 176 -10.29 -17.53 -22.19
CA SER A 176 -11.41 -17.84 -21.31
C SER A 176 -11.65 -16.72 -20.29
N ILE A 177 -12.70 -15.93 -20.54
CA ILE A 177 -13.15 -14.89 -19.60
C ILE A 177 -13.47 -15.49 -18.21
N ASN A 178 -14.03 -16.70 -18.16
CA ASN A 178 -14.39 -17.35 -16.90
C ASN A 178 -13.17 -17.67 -16.03
N GLU A 179 -12.04 -18.08 -16.63
CA GLU A 179 -10.80 -18.33 -15.88
C GLU A 179 -10.25 -17.05 -15.27
N LEU A 180 -10.28 -15.95 -16.03
CA LEU A 180 -9.87 -14.63 -15.57
C LEU A 180 -10.76 -14.10 -14.43
N ILE A 181 -12.09 -14.30 -14.53
CA ILE A 181 -13.03 -13.95 -13.46
C ILE A 181 -12.75 -14.79 -12.20
N ASN A 182 -12.52 -16.10 -12.35
CA ASN A 182 -12.21 -16.97 -11.22
C ASN A 182 -10.94 -16.54 -10.50
N PHE A 183 -9.87 -16.22 -11.26
CA PHE A 183 -8.65 -15.66 -10.71
C PHE A 183 -8.93 -14.35 -9.94
N SER A 184 -9.71 -13.44 -10.52
CA SER A 184 -10.05 -12.17 -9.86
C SER A 184 -10.79 -12.35 -8.53
N ARG A 185 -11.62 -13.40 -8.40
CA ARG A 185 -12.36 -13.71 -7.16
C ARG A 185 -11.48 -14.38 -6.10
N GLN A 186 -10.52 -15.20 -6.53
CA GLN A 186 -9.60 -15.88 -5.62
C GLN A 186 -8.51 -14.94 -5.10
N HIS A 187 -8.16 -13.90 -5.88
CA HIS A 187 -7.04 -13.01 -5.61
C HIS A 187 -7.45 -11.53 -5.60
N GLU A 188 -8.49 -11.17 -4.84
CA GLU A 188 -9.11 -9.82 -4.86
C GLU A 188 -8.12 -8.66 -4.63
N ASN A 189 -7.08 -8.89 -3.83
CA ASN A 189 -6.04 -7.90 -3.49
C ASN A 189 -4.74 -8.07 -4.31
N SER A 190 -4.78 -8.84 -5.39
CA SER A 190 -3.62 -9.04 -6.25
C SER A 190 -3.24 -7.78 -7.03
N LEU A 191 -1.94 -7.59 -7.21
CA LEU A 191 -1.40 -6.55 -8.10
C LEU A 191 -1.75 -6.80 -9.57
N TYR A 192 -2.16 -8.02 -9.93
CA TYR A 192 -2.54 -8.39 -11.30
C TYR A 192 -4.01 -8.07 -11.62
N ILE A 193 -4.86 -7.76 -10.62
CA ILE A 193 -6.29 -7.47 -10.85
C ILE A 193 -6.54 -6.41 -11.94
N PRO A 194 -5.83 -5.26 -11.97
CA PRO A 194 -6.02 -4.28 -13.05
C PRO A 194 -5.72 -4.86 -14.44
N LEU A 195 -4.71 -5.71 -14.56
CA LEU A 195 -4.33 -6.35 -15.83
C LEU A 195 -5.36 -7.41 -16.24
N VAL A 196 -5.88 -8.18 -15.28
CA VAL A 196 -6.96 -9.15 -15.50
C VAL A 196 -8.21 -8.44 -16.03
N ARG A 197 -8.61 -7.32 -15.42
CA ARG A 197 -9.76 -6.51 -15.87
C ARG A 197 -9.56 -5.98 -17.28
N MET A 198 -8.38 -5.45 -17.60
CA MET A 198 -8.04 -5.00 -18.95
C MET A 198 -8.12 -6.14 -19.97
N ARG A 199 -7.67 -7.34 -19.61
CA ARG A 199 -7.76 -8.53 -20.48
C ARG A 199 -9.21 -8.96 -20.69
N ILE A 200 -10.04 -8.98 -19.65
CA ILE A 200 -11.48 -9.28 -19.74
C ILE A 200 -12.18 -8.27 -20.65
N ASP A 201 -11.88 -6.98 -20.51
CA ASP A 201 -12.43 -5.91 -21.35
C ASP A 201 -12.09 -6.13 -22.83
N SER A 202 -10.81 -6.38 -23.12
CA SER A 202 -10.35 -6.67 -24.49
C SER A 202 -11.00 -7.92 -25.07
N LEU A 203 -11.14 -9.01 -24.31
CA LEU A 203 -11.79 -10.24 -24.80
C LEU A 203 -13.29 -10.03 -25.03
N SER A 204 -13.94 -9.25 -24.17
CA SER A 204 -15.36 -8.88 -24.32
C SER A 204 -15.57 -8.07 -25.59
N TRP A 205 -14.68 -7.12 -25.87
CA TRP A 205 -14.70 -6.35 -27.10
C TRP A 205 -14.46 -7.21 -28.36
N VAL A 206 -13.48 -8.10 -28.32
CA VAL A 206 -13.23 -9.05 -29.43
C VAL A 206 -14.44 -9.96 -29.68
N SER A 207 -15.12 -10.40 -28.61
CA SER A 207 -16.36 -11.16 -28.73
C SER A 207 -17.46 -10.35 -29.42
N ALA A 208 -17.64 -9.07 -29.04
CA ALA A 208 -18.61 -8.17 -29.69
C ALA A 208 -18.27 -7.95 -31.18
N LEU A 209 -17.00 -7.74 -31.52
CA LEU A 209 -16.54 -7.63 -32.91
C LEU A 209 -16.80 -8.89 -33.74
N ARG A 210 -16.65 -10.07 -33.12
CA ARG A 210 -16.89 -11.35 -33.81
C ARG A 210 -18.38 -11.57 -34.07
N GLN A 211 -19.23 -11.22 -33.11
CA GLN A 211 -20.69 -11.32 -33.25
C GLN A 211 -21.23 -10.26 -34.21
N ASN A 212 -20.65 -9.06 -34.17
CA ASN A 212 -20.94 -7.92 -35.05
C ASN A 212 -22.44 -7.62 -35.18
N SER A 213 -23.15 -7.60 -34.06
CA SER A 213 -24.58 -7.28 -34.00
C SER A 213 -24.84 -6.07 -33.09
N THR A 214 -25.96 -5.39 -33.29
CA THR A 214 -26.42 -4.30 -32.43
C THR A 214 -26.46 -4.71 -30.96
N GLU A 215 -26.95 -5.92 -30.68
CA GLU A 215 -27.08 -6.49 -29.33
C GLU A 215 -25.71 -6.69 -28.69
N SER A 216 -24.75 -7.27 -29.42
CA SER A 216 -23.41 -7.55 -28.90
C SER A 216 -22.63 -6.27 -28.55
N TYR A 217 -22.80 -5.20 -29.32
CA TYR A 217 -22.19 -3.90 -29.01
C TYR A 217 -22.90 -3.20 -27.85
N LEU A 218 -24.24 -3.29 -27.79
CA LEU A 218 -25.03 -2.74 -26.69
C LEU A 218 -24.72 -3.44 -25.36
N GLU A 219 -24.53 -4.76 -25.37
CA GLU A 219 -24.10 -5.53 -24.20
C GLU A 219 -22.75 -5.05 -23.67
N TYR A 220 -21.75 -4.88 -24.56
CA TYR A 220 -20.44 -4.34 -24.17
C TYR A 220 -20.57 -2.93 -23.55
N ILE A 221 -21.38 -2.05 -24.14
CA ILE A 221 -21.64 -0.70 -23.63
C ILE A 221 -22.24 -0.77 -22.23
N ASN A 222 -23.31 -1.55 -22.03
CA ASN A 222 -23.98 -1.67 -20.74
C ASN A 222 -23.07 -2.26 -19.65
N ASN A 223 -22.26 -3.27 -20.01
CA ASN A 223 -21.30 -3.86 -19.09
C ASN A 223 -20.16 -2.87 -18.73
N SER A 224 -19.81 -1.96 -19.63
CA SER A 224 -18.85 -0.88 -19.37
C SER A 224 -19.47 0.21 -18.47
N GLU A 225 -20.71 0.64 -18.75
CA GLU A 225 -21.44 1.65 -17.95
C GLU A 225 -21.69 1.19 -16.51
N SER A 226 -21.98 -0.10 -16.33
CA SER A 226 -22.16 -0.69 -15.00
C SER A 226 -20.84 -0.91 -14.22
N GLY A 227 -19.69 -0.70 -14.87
CA GLY A 227 -18.37 -0.92 -14.29
C GLY A 227 -17.95 -2.40 -14.20
N LEU A 228 -18.70 -3.31 -14.83
CA LEU A 228 -18.29 -4.72 -15.00
C LEU A 228 -17.06 -4.83 -15.91
N LEU A 229 -16.96 -3.95 -16.89
CA LEU A 229 -15.81 -3.80 -17.79
C LEU A 229 -15.14 -2.44 -17.57
N ASN A 230 -13.86 -2.34 -17.93
CA ASN A 230 -13.13 -1.06 -17.86
C ASN A 230 -13.68 -0.04 -18.87
N GLY A 231 -14.23 -0.51 -20.00
CA GLY A 231 -14.80 0.35 -21.03
C GLY A 231 -13.76 0.96 -21.98
N ASP A 232 -12.62 0.30 -22.17
CA ASP A 232 -11.51 0.84 -22.99
C ASP A 232 -11.92 1.04 -24.47
N TYR A 233 -12.93 0.29 -24.95
CA TYR A 233 -13.43 0.35 -26.32
C TYR A 233 -14.80 1.03 -26.47
N MET A 234 -15.28 1.71 -25.43
CA MET A 234 -16.66 2.21 -25.36
C MET A 234 -17.03 3.16 -26.51
N SER A 235 -16.13 4.08 -26.89
CA SER A 235 -16.34 4.97 -28.03
C SER A 235 -16.44 4.23 -29.38
N LEU A 236 -15.67 3.15 -29.55
CA LEU A 236 -15.74 2.30 -30.74
C LEU A 236 -17.02 1.48 -30.75
N ALA A 237 -17.44 0.97 -29.59
CA ALA A 237 -18.67 0.22 -29.42
C ALA A 237 -19.90 1.07 -29.81
N TYR A 238 -20.02 2.32 -29.31
CA TYR A 238 -21.11 3.22 -29.71
C TYR A 238 -21.13 3.46 -31.22
N ARG A 239 -19.97 3.75 -31.82
CA ARG A 239 -19.89 3.97 -33.27
C ARG A 239 -20.37 2.76 -34.06
N LYS A 240 -19.97 1.56 -33.66
CA LYS A 240 -20.39 0.30 -34.30
C LYS A 240 -21.88 0.06 -34.13
N TYR A 241 -22.39 0.24 -32.91
CA TYR A 241 -23.81 0.14 -32.61
C TYR A 241 -24.64 1.09 -33.48
N GLU A 242 -24.29 2.38 -33.54
CA GLU A 242 -25.03 3.36 -34.33
C GLU A 242 -24.98 3.10 -35.85
N MET A 243 -23.85 2.62 -36.37
CA MET A 243 -23.74 2.27 -37.79
C MET A 243 -24.70 1.14 -38.15
N LEU A 244 -24.74 0.09 -37.34
CA LEU A 244 -25.59 -1.07 -37.59
C LEU A 244 -27.07 -0.74 -37.33
N SER A 245 -27.39 0.02 -36.29
CA SER A 245 -28.78 0.39 -36.00
C SER A 245 -29.38 1.25 -37.10
N ARG A 246 -28.63 2.19 -37.68
CA ARG A 246 -29.06 2.97 -38.85
C ARG A 246 -29.33 2.08 -40.06
N GLN A 247 -28.46 1.11 -40.33
CA GLN A 247 -28.67 0.15 -41.44
C GLN A 247 -29.94 -0.69 -41.23
N THR A 248 -30.18 -1.17 -40.01
CA THR A 248 -31.38 -1.96 -39.71
C THR A 248 -32.67 -1.15 -39.90
N LEU A 249 -32.65 0.14 -39.53
CA LEU A 249 -33.81 1.02 -39.68
C LEU A 249 -34.12 1.30 -41.16
N SER A 250 -33.12 1.64 -41.98
CA SER A 250 -33.34 1.83 -43.42
C SER A 250 -33.86 0.57 -44.12
N ASN A 251 -33.37 -0.62 -43.74
CA ASN A 251 -33.86 -1.87 -44.32
C ASN A 251 -35.34 -2.14 -43.96
N ILE A 252 -35.78 -1.74 -42.77
CA ILE A 252 -37.20 -1.87 -42.37
C ILE A 252 -38.07 -0.91 -43.19
N ASP A 253 -37.63 0.34 -43.36
CA ASP A 253 -38.36 1.33 -44.15
C ASP A 253 -38.50 0.89 -45.63
N GLU A 254 -37.44 0.31 -46.21
CA GLU A 254 -37.49 -0.26 -47.57
C GLU A 254 -38.47 -1.43 -47.68
N MET A 255 -38.51 -2.33 -46.69
CA MET A 255 -39.45 -3.44 -46.67
C MET A 255 -40.91 -2.99 -46.54
N ASP A 256 -41.18 -1.94 -45.77
CA ASP A 256 -42.53 -1.39 -45.62
C ASP A 256 -43.03 -0.75 -46.93
N ILE A 257 -42.16 -0.04 -47.65
CA ILE A 257 -42.46 0.50 -48.99
C ILE A 257 -42.74 -0.63 -49.99
N ILE A 258 -41.98 -1.72 -49.96
CA ILE A 258 -42.22 -2.89 -50.83
C ILE A 258 -43.57 -3.55 -50.47
N GLY A 259 -43.90 -3.68 -49.18
CA GLY A 259 -45.18 -4.23 -48.73
C GLY A 259 -46.38 -3.42 -49.20
N VAL A 260 -46.29 -2.08 -49.12
CA VAL A 260 -47.34 -1.16 -49.61
C VAL A 260 -47.51 -1.26 -51.12
N THR A 261 -46.41 -1.25 -51.89
CA THR A 261 -46.48 -1.32 -53.36
C THR A 261 -47.03 -2.65 -53.88
N ILE A 262 -46.75 -3.78 -53.22
CA ILE A 262 -47.32 -5.08 -53.58
C ILE A 262 -48.84 -5.11 -53.29
N ASN A 263 -49.27 -4.56 -52.15
CA ASN A 263 -50.69 -4.49 -51.79
C ASN A 263 -51.49 -3.55 -52.71
N GLU A 264 -50.89 -2.47 -53.21
CA GLU A 264 -51.51 -1.58 -54.20
C GLU A 264 -51.53 -2.18 -55.63
N SER A 265 -50.57 -3.04 -55.97
CA SER A 265 -50.47 -3.66 -57.30
C SER A 265 -51.41 -4.87 -57.51
N PHE A 266 -52.02 -5.39 -56.44
CA PHE A 266 -53.01 -6.47 -56.50
C PHE A 266 -54.23 -6.19 -55.60
N PRO A 267 -55.13 -5.28 -55.98
CA PRO A 267 -56.40 -5.12 -55.28
C PRO A 267 -57.32 -6.29 -55.67
N GLY A 268 -57.34 -7.34 -54.84
CA GLY A 268 -58.39 -8.36 -54.79
C GLY A 268 -58.72 -9.08 -56.10
N SER A 269 -58.20 -10.30 -56.27
CA SER A 269 -58.98 -11.30 -57.02
C SER A 269 -60.00 -11.91 -56.05
N PRO A 270 -61.32 -11.79 -56.32
CA PRO A 270 -62.38 -12.31 -55.44
C PRO A 270 -62.41 -13.84 -55.36
#